data_AF-A0AAD5DVR5-F1
#
_entry.id   AF-A0AAD5DVR5-F1
#
_cell.length_a   1.000
_cell.length_b   1.000
_cell.length_c   1.000
_cell.angle_alpha   90.00
_cell.angle_beta   90.00
_cell.angle_gamma   90.00
#
_symmetry.space_group_name_H-M   'P 1'
#
loop_
_entity.id
_entity.type
_entity.pdbx_description
1 polymer ?
#
loop_
_entity_poly.entity_id
_entity_poly.type
_entity_poly.pdbx_seq_one_letter_code
_entity_poly.pdbx_strand_id
1 'polypeptide(L)'
;MEAGDRARSSQLALADLTGAEPEVLPSVVQAFWKEFDLEGLRAQLDEQGLAVATAQEASVRSRKALADRTKDFRRGAAGEVSREVAPLLKAYQEEVDRVTARAKAAESAFLGLYKRLYEAPDPAPALAAGLEAASRAAQLEAESAKMGQELAEFRQESTELKNQGVTIRRLEERARELEAALAEKDRQLAEQQKSAEAELQDRLVSEMQEREARLSEELAQAQASPVLCCAVLWDAAGQQCTDGRASLDTMRRLHQASADQLFSIQSKSEQEAAGLQSELELATEEMERSQQRLAALEQEKAALLSRLQAPHGAHQAGAAQAEGGEGAADGEAGARGTQGGSSSRVAEDSLRQELYAQRELATRLQSEVSALRQQMEAEAATWAGRYEGLRSSLAAKEAHAAALEAELAGRPTQGAVEELRQQLRILQAVSGYAAEDDESPASAAGTAGTAGAAGRGALEAALVAKSRQLEHKLTTLRLELAEARGEAEASAGRAAELEAELEQQKQLVARLEEDLLAAEGAASSAAAAGGGGAGSGDALAGGNGGGAAGGEGEGEQTMVAVLCSQRDRFRARVQEVEGHLAALAQELKKARLDRVLAMFFLFLE
;
A
#
# COMPACT_ATOMS: atom_id res chain seq x y z
N MET A 1 -54.89 -9.61 -62.86
CA MET A 1 -54.78 -8.54 -61.82
C MET A 1 -53.34 -8.34 -61.37
N GLU A 2 -52.55 -9.40 -61.22
CA GLU A 2 -51.23 -9.45 -60.58
C GLU A 2 -50.18 -8.41 -61.04
N ALA A 3 -50.26 -7.89 -62.27
CA ALA A 3 -49.38 -6.81 -62.73
C ALA A 3 -49.56 -5.50 -61.96
N GLY A 4 -50.76 -5.24 -61.43
CA GLY A 4 -51.06 -4.04 -60.64
C GLY A 4 -50.43 -4.06 -59.25
N ASP A 5 -50.42 -5.23 -58.59
CA ASP A 5 -49.95 -5.33 -57.20
C ASP A 5 -48.43 -5.37 -57.10
N ARG A 6 -47.71 -5.88 -58.11
CA ARG A 6 -46.25 -5.73 -58.21
C ARG A 6 -45.84 -4.27 -58.43
N ALA A 7 -46.55 -3.54 -59.31
CA ALA A 7 -46.32 -2.12 -59.54
C ALA A 7 -46.60 -1.30 -58.26
N ARG A 8 -47.68 -1.62 -57.54
CA ARG A 8 -48.01 -0.98 -56.25
C ARG A 8 -47.03 -1.31 -55.13
N SER A 9 -46.56 -2.55 -55.03
CA SER A 9 -45.53 -2.94 -54.06
C SER A 9 -44.22 -2.18 -54.31
N SER A 10 -43.82 -2.07 -55.59
CA SER A 10 -42.64 -1.30 -56.00
C SER A 10 -42.82 0.21 -55.75
N GLN A 11 -44.03 0.76 -55.91
CA GLN A 11 -44.32 2.17 -55.64
C GLN A 11 -44.45 2.49 -54.15
N LEU A 12 -44.92 1.56 -53.31
CA LEU A 12 -44.89 1.70 -51.85
C LEU A 12 -43.45 1.72 -51.34
N ALA A 13 -42.63 0.75 -51.77
CA ALA A 13 -41.19 0.73 -51.46
C ALA A 13 -40.44 1.99 -51.95
N LEU A 14 -40.91 2.63 -53.03
CA LEU A 14 -40.33 3.90 -53.51
C LEU A 14 -40.85 5.13 -52.74
N ALA A 15 -42.03 5.06 -52.13
CA ALA A 15 -42.61 6.17 -51.37
C ALA A 15 -41.94 6.34 -50.01
N ASP A 16 -41.67 5.24 -49.31
CA ASP A 16 -40.98 5.25 -48.01
C ASP A 16 -39.53 5.80 -48.09
N LEU A 17 -38.93 5.81 -49.29
CA LEU A 17 -37.63 6.43 -49.57
C LEU A 17 -37.68 7.96 -49.72
N THR A 18 -38.86 8.60 -49.70
CA THR A 18 -38.99 10.06 -49.90
C THR A 18 -38.98 10.90 -48.62
N GLY A 19 -38.90 10.27 -47.45
CA GLY A 19 -38.93 10.92 -46.13
C GLY A 19 -37.64 10.81 -45.29
N ALA A 20 -36.58 10.19 -45.83
CA ALA A 20 -35.31 9.97 -45.13
C ALA A 20 -34.17 10.86 -45.68
N GLU A 21 -33.16 11.11 -44.84
CA GLU A 21 -31.95 11.86 -45.18
C GLU A 21 -31.06 11.12 -46.20
N PRO A 22 -30.09 11.79 -46.86
CA PRO A 22 -29.54 11.33 -48.14
C PRO A 22 -28.48 10.21 -48.05
N GLU A 23 -28.61 9.29 -47.10
CA GLU A 23 -27.86 8.05 -47.05
C GLU A 23 -28.78 6.84 -47.14
N VAL A 24 -28.77 6.15 -48.28
CA VAL A 24 -29.20 4.75 -48.34
C VAL A 24 -28.16 3.95 -47.56
N LEU A 25 -28.47 3.68 -46.28
CA LEU A 25 -27.57 3.02 -45.33
C LEU A 25 -26.81 1.86 -45.98
N PRO A 26 -25.46 1.82 -45.94
CA PRO A 26 -24.68 0.82 -46.66
C PRO A 26 -25.06 -0.63 -46.31
N SER A 27 -25.58 -0.87 -45.11
CA SER A 27 -26.15 -2.15 -44.67
C SER A 27 -27.38 -2.59 -45.47
N VAL A 28 -28.24 -1.67 -45.90
CA VAL A 28 -29.40 -1.96 -46.76
C VAL A 28 -28.94 -2.35 -48.16
N VAL A 29 -27.93 -1.65 -48.70
CA VAL A 29 -27.33 -1.97 -50.00
C VAL A 29 -26.63 -3.33 -49.96
N GLN A 30 -25.89 -3.63 -48.88
CA GLN A 30 -25.21 -4.90 -48.68
C GLN A 30 -26.19 -6.06 -48.48
N ALA A 31 -27.28 -5.85 -47.74
CA ALA A 31 -28.35 -6.83 -47.60
C ALA A 31 -29.03 -7.14 -48.94
N PHE A 32 -29.35 -6.12 -49.75
CA PHE A 32 -29.93 -6.29 -51.07
C PHE A 32 -29.03 -7.12 -52.00
N TRP A 33 -27.74 -6.78 -52.12
CA TRP A 33 -26.84 -7.54 -53.00
C TRP A 33 -26.60 -8.98 -52.51
N LYS A 34 -26.65 -9.22 -51.19
CA LYS A 34 -26.58 -10.56 -50.61
C LYS A 34 -27.85 -11.39 -50.86
N GLU A 35 -29.03 -10.77 -50.88
CA GLU A 35 -30.30 -11.44 -51.23
C GLU A 35 -30.46 -11.63 -52.76
N PHE A 36 -29.88 -10.73 -53.56
CA PHE A 36 -29.88 -10.81 -55.02
C PHE A 36 -29.08 -11.99 -55.59
N ASP A 37 -28.10 -12.49 -54.83
CA ASP A 37 -27.26 -13.66 -55.13
C ASP A 37 -26.76 -13.68 -56.60
N LEU A 38 -25.79 -12.81 -56.90
CA LEU A 38 -25.25 -12.70 -58.25
C LEU A 38 -24.63 -14.03 -58.74
N GLU A 39 -24.08 -14.85 -57.86
CA GLU A 39 -23.46 -16.13 -58.22
C GLU A 39 -24.51 -17.19 -58.56
N GLY A 40 -25.55 -17.33 -57.73
CA GLY A 40 -26.71 -18.17 -58.03
C GLY A 40 -27.47 -17.71 -59.28
N LEU A 41 -27.58 -16.40 -59.51
CA LEU A 41 -28.20 -15.84 -60.71
C LEU A 41 -27.37 -16.11 -61.98
N ARG A 42 -26.03 -16.06 -61.93
CA ARG A 42 -25.17 -16.46 -63.05
C ARG A 42 -25.42 -17.92 -63.46
N ALA A 43 -25.49 -18.85 -62.49
CA ALA A 43 -25.74 -20.26 -62.78
C ALA A 43 -27.10 -20.49 -63.51
N GLN A 44 -28.14 -19.76 -63.12
CA GLN A 44 -29.43 -19.77 -63.82
C GLN A 44 -29.33 -19.19 -65.23
N LEU A 45 -28.57 -18.11 -65.41
CA LEU A 45 -28.38 -17.47 -66.72
C LEU A 45 -27.52 -18.31 -67.67
N ASP A 46 -26.56 -19.09 -67.16
CA ASP A 46 -25.76 -20.06 -67.94
C ASP A 46 -26.67 -21.15 -68.55
N GLU A 47 -27.60 -21.70 -67.75
CA GLU A 47 -28.60 -22.67 -68.23
C GLU A 47 -29.49 -22.06 -69.32
N GLN A 48 -30.00 -20.83 -69.10
CA GLN A 48 -30.80 -20.13 -70.11
C GLN A 48 -29.99 -19.78 -71.36
N GLY A 49 -28.70 -19.45 -71.23
CA GLY A 49 -27.79 -19.22 -72.35
C GLY A 49 -27.58 -20.47 -73.21
N LEU A 50 -27.41 -21.63 -72.58
CA LEU A 50 -27.31 -22.93 -73.27
C LEU A 50 -28.64 -23.32 -73.94
N ALA A 51 -29.78 -23.05 -73.29
CA ALA A 51 -31.11 -23.24 -73.88
C ALA A 51 -31.32 -22.34 -75.11
N VAL A 52 -30.88 -21.07 -75.05
CA VAL A 52 -30.91 -20.14 -76.20
C VAL A 52 -30.03 -20.64 -77.34
N ALA A 53 -28.79 -21.09 -77.07
CA ALA A 53 -27.89 -21.60 -78.10
C ALA A 53 -28.45 -22.84 -78.82
N THR A 54 -28.98 -23.80 -78.06
CA THR A 54 -29.60 -25.00 -78.65
C THR A 54 -30.89 -24.69 -79.43
N ALA A 55 -31.69 -23.71 -78.97
CA ALA A 55 -32.85 -23.21 -79.70
C ALA A 55 -32.48 -22.48 -81.01
N GLN A 56 -31.41 -21.69 -81.01
CA GLN A 56 -30.88 -21.05 -82.23
C GLN A 56 -30.47 -22.09 -83.27
N GLU A 57 -29.72 -23.11 -82.88
CA GLU A 57 -29.35 -24.20 -83.80
C GLU A 57 -30.57 -24.95 -84.34
N ALA A 58 -31.52 -25.31 -83.47
CA ALA A 58 -32.75 -25.98 -83.87
C ALA A 58 -33.58 -25.13 -84.86
N SER A 59 -33.68 -23.82 -84.62
CA SER A 59 -34.34 -22.85 -85.49
C SER A 59 -33.68 -22.76 -86.87
N VAL A 60 -32.34 -22.73 -86.93
CA VAL A 60 -31.58 -22.70 -88.20
C VAL A 60 -31.75 -24.01 -88.98
N ARG A 61 -31.61 -25.17 -88.31
CA ARG A 61 -31.82 -26.49 -88.93
C ARG A 61 -33.26 -26.63 -89.47
N SER A 62 -34.24 -26.21 -88.67
CA SER A 62 -35.67 -26.27 -89.02
C SER A 62 -36.02 -25.39 -90.22
N ARG A 63 -35.58 -24.12 -90.25
CA ARG A 63 -35.85 -23.21 -91.39
C ARG A 63 -35.24 -23.74 -92.70
N LYS A 64 -34.05 -24.35 -92.64
CA LYS A 64 -33.44 -25.00 -93.82
C LYS A 64 -34.30 -26.17 -94.31
N ALA A 65 -34.66 -27.10 -93.43
CA ALA A 65 -35.51 -28.24 -93.78
C ALA A 65 -36.90 -27.83 -94.31
N LEU A 66 -37.47 -26.74 -93.80
CA LEU A 66 -38.70 -26.16 -94.32
C LEU A 66 -38.51 -25.60 -95.74
N ALA A 67 -37.45 -24.81 -95.98
CA ALA A 67 -37.16 -24.24 -97.29
C ALA A 67 -36.93 -25.31 -98.37
N ASP A 68 -36.22 -26.40 -98.03
CA ASP A 68 -36.02 -27.54 -98.92
C ASP A 68 -37.36 -28.25 -99.23
N ARG A 69 -38.20 -28.53 -98.22
CA ARG A 69 -39.56 -29.09 -98.43
C ARG A 69 -40.45 -28.18 -99.30
N THR A 70 -40.40 -26.86 -99.09
CA THR A 70 -41.15 -25.88 -99.93
C THR A 70 -40.59 -25.78 -101.36
N LYS A 71 -39.33 -26.14 -101.59
CA LYS A 71 -38.74 -26.26 -102.93
C LYS A 71 -39.16 -27.57 -103.62
N ASP A 72 -39.21 -28.67 -102.88
CA ASP A 72 -39.67 -29.96 -103.39
C ASP A 72 -41.17 -29.96 -103.74
N PHE A 73 -42.02 -29.39 -102.88
CA PHE A 73 -43.45 -29.21 -103.17
C PHE A 73 -43.70 -28.45 -104.47
N ARG A 74 -43.00 -27.32 -104.68
CA ARG A 74 -43.10 -26.52 -105.92
C ARG A 74 -42.54 -27.22 -107.17
N ARG A 75 -41.76 -28.31 -107.02
CA ARG A 75 -41.30 -29.14 -108.15
C ARG A 75 -42.30 -30.26 -108.50
N GLY A 76 -43.09 -30.73 -107.52
CA GLY A 76 -44.06 -31.82 -107.71
C GLY A 76 -45.52 -31.38 -107.91
N ALA A 77 -45.88 -30.14 -107.57
CA ALA A 77 -47.25 -29.64 -107.66
C ALA A 77 -47.71 -29.34 -109.10
N ALA A 78 -49.00 -29.54 -109.38
CA ALA A 78 -49.62 -29.13 -110.63
C ALA A 78 -49.57 -27.61 -110.83
N GLY A 79 -49.46 -27.15 -112.08
CA GLY A 79 -49.15 -25.75 -112.41
C GLY A 79 -50.17 -24.70 -111.92
N GLU A 80 -51.44 -25.08 -111.78
CA GLU A 80 -52.51 -24.20 -111.27
C GLU A 80 -52.45 -24.09 -109.75
N VAL A 81 -52.42 -25.23 -109.04
CA VAL A 81 -52.22 -25.29 -107.57
C VAL A 81 -50.93 -24.56 -107.16
N SER A 82 -49.86 -24.71 -107.94
CA SER A 82 -48.59 -23.99 -107.67
C SER A 82 -48.68 -22.48 -107.91
N ARG A 83 -49.67 -21.96 -108.64
CA ARG A 83 -49.91 -20.51 -108.79
C ARG A 83 -50.70 -19.95 -107.62
N GLU A 84 -51.74 -20.65 -107.18
CA GLU A 84 -52.59 -20.23 -106.05
C GLU A 84 -51.86 -20.31 -104.70
N VAL A 85 -51.07 -21.37 -104.49
CA VAL A 85 -50.35 -21.60 -103.22
C VAL A 85 -49.07 -20.76 -103.11
N ALA A 86 -48.50 -20.27 -104.22
CA ALA A 86 -47.30 -19.43 -104.21
C ALA A 86 -47.40 -18.13 -103.38
N PRO A 87 -48.42 -17.26 -103.52
CA PRO A 87 -48.54 -16.06 -102.68
C PRO A 87 -48.75 -16.39 -101.20
N LEU A 88 -49.48 -17.47 -100.88
CA LEU A 88 -49.67 -17.93 -99.51
C LEU A 88 -48.35 -18.40 -98.87
N LEU A 89 -47.55 -19.19 -99.61
CA LEU A 89 -46.21 -19.59 -99.16
C LEU A 89 -45.28 -18.38 -98.95
N LYS A 90 -45.39 -17.33 -99.77
CA LYS A 90 -44.62 -16.09 -99.61
C LYS A 90 -45.02 -15.33 -98.36
N ALA A 91 -46.32 -15.23 -98.05
CA ALA A 91 -46.81 -14.63 -96.82
C ALA A 91 -46.34 -15.38 -95.56
N TYR A 92 -46.36 -16.72 -95.58
CA TYR A 92 -45.79 -17.53 -94.50
C TYR A 92 -44.27 -17.37 -94.36
N GLN A 93 -43.53 -17.22 -95.47
CA GLN A 93 -42.09 -16.95 -95.44
C GLN A 93 -41.78 -15.59 -94.81
N GLU A 94 -42.50 -14.54 -95.20
CA GLU A 94 -42.33 -13.20 -94.61
C GLU A 94 -42.61 -13.18 -93.11
N GLU A 95 -43.62 -13.92 -92.62
CA GLU A 95 -43.89 -14.01 -91.18
C GLU A 95 -42.87 -14.88 -90.44
N VAL A 96 -42.40 -15.99 -91.02
CA VAL A 96 -41.29 -16.79 -90.47
C VAL A 96 -40.01 -15.96 -90.36
N ASP A 97 -39.71 -15.10 -91.33
CA ASP A 97 -38.54 -14.22 -91.30
C ASP A 97 -38.71 -13.06 -90.29
N ARG A 98 -39.91 -12.50 -90.11
CA ARG A 98 -40.21 -11.53 -89.03
C ARG A 98 -40.04 -12.15 -87.65
N VAL A 99 -40.63 -13.33 -87.42
CA VAL A 99 -40.48 -14.08 -86.15
C VAL A 99 -39.02 -14.41 -85.90
N THR A 100 -38.28 -14.81 -86.94
CA THR A 100 -36.82 -15.03 -86.89
C THR A 100 -36.05 -13.78 -86.50
N ALA A 101 -36.36 -12.63 -87.10
CA ALA A 101 -35.69 -11.37 -86.78
C ALA A 101 -35.98 -10.92 -85.34
N ARG A 102 -37.23 -11.07 -84.87
CA ARG A 102 -37.62 -10.77 -83.49
C ARG A 102 -36.93 -11.69 -82.48
N ALA A 103 -36.84 -12.99 -82.77
CA ALA A 103 -36.12 -13.96 -81.96
C ALA A 103 -34.63 -13.58 -81.83
N LYS A 104 -33.93 -13.41 -82.97
CA LYS A 104 -32.52 -13.00 -82.99
C LYS A 104 -32.25 -11.69 -82.25
N ALA A 105 -33.16 -10.71 -82.34
CA ALA A 105 -33.03 -9.45 -81.61
C ALA A 105 -33.13 -9.66 -80.09
N ALA A 106 -34.09 -10.46 -79.63
CA ALA A 106 -34.25 -10.78 -78.21
C ALA A 106 -33.09 -11.64 -77.67
N GLU A 107 -32.66 -12.66 -78.41
CA GLU A 107 -31.51 -13.51 -78.10
C GLU A 107 -30.22 -12.68 -78.00
N SER A 108 -29.97 -11.78 -78.97
CA SER A 108 -28.81 -10.90 -78.96
C SER A 108 -28.84 -9.88 -77.81
N ALA A 109 -30.01 -9.38 -77.43
CA ALA A 109 -30.17 -8.49 -76.27
C ALA A 109 -29.92 -9.24 -74.95
N PHE A 110 -30.45 -10.48 -74.82
CA PHE A 110 -30.19 -11.35 -73.68
C PHE A 110 -28.70 -11.66 -73.54
N LEU A 111 -28.05 -12.17 -74.59
CA LEU A 111 -26.62 -12.50 -74.57
C LEU A 111 -25.73 -11.27 -74.29
N GLY A 112 -26.13 -10.08 -74.77
CA GLY A 112 -25.45 -8.83 -74.48
C GLY A 112 -25.55 -8.36 -73.02
N LEU A 113 -26.69 -8.61 -72.36
CA LEU A 113 -26.87 -8.35 -70.93
C LEU A 113 -26.16 -9.42 -70.08
N TYR A 114 -26.39 -10.69 -70.39
CA TYR A 114 -25.77 -11.86 -69.77
C TYR A 114 -24.25 -11.70 -69.69
N LYS A 115 -23.59 -11.41 -70.82
CA LYS A 115 -22.14 -11.20 -70.86
C LYS A 115 -21.68 -10.13 -69.86
N ARG A 116 -22.35 -8.97 -69.81
CA ARG A 116 -21.99 -7.87 -68.90
C ARG A 116 -22.21 -8.24 -67.43
N LEU A 117 -23.25 -9.00 -67.12
CA LEU A 117 -23.57 -9.42 -65.75
C LEU A 117 -22.67 -10.57 -65.27
N TYR A 118 -22.19 -11.40 -66.19
CA TYR A 118 -21.19 -12.43 -65.92
C TYR A 118 -19.79 -11.84 -65.69
N GLU A 119 -19.39 -10.86 -66.51
CA GLU A 119 -18.11 -10.13 -66.38
C GLU A 119 -18.06 -9.18 -65.17
N ALA A 120 -19.21 -8.73 -64.65
CA ALA A 120 -19.26 -7.86 -63.46
C ALA A 120 -18.99 -8.65 -62.17
N PRO A 121 -18.00 -8.28 -61.34
CA PRO A 121 -17.73 -8.94 -60.06
C PRO A 121 -18.87 -8.69 -59.04
N ASP A 122 -19.03 -9.61 -58.09
CA ASP A 122 -20.04 -9.48 -57.04
C ASP A 122 -19.69 -8.35 -56.04
N PRO A 123 -20.54 -7.32 -55.86
CA PRO A 123 -20.31 -6.28 -54.87
C PRO A 123 -20.59 -6.73 -53.42
N ALA A 124 -21.36 -7.79 -53.17
CA ALA A 124 -21.75 -8.20 -51.81
C ALA A 124 -20.56 -8.42 -50.84
N PRO A 125 -19.48 -9.16 -51.17
CA PRO A 125 -18.32 -9.32 -50.28
C PRO A 125 -17.54 -8.02 -50.09
N ALA A 126 -17.44 -7.17 -51.12
CA ALA A 126 -16.75 -5.88 -51.02
C ALA A 126 -17.52 -4.90 -50.10
N LEU A 127 -18.84 -4.87 -50.21
CA LEU A 127 -19.72 -4.09 -49.32
C LEU A 127 -19.68 -4.61 -47.88
N ALA A 128 -19.64 -5.94 -47.68
CA ALA A 128 -19.49 -6.54 -46.35
C ALA A 128 -18.16 -6.14 -45.69
N ALA A 129 -17.04 -6.27 -46.41
CA ALA A 129 -15.73 -5.84 -45.93
C ALA A 129 -15.67 -4.33 -45.65
N GLY A 130 -16.34 -3.50 -46.46
CA GLY A 130 -16.47 -2.06 -46.23
C GLY A 130 -17.23 -1.71 -44.95
N LEU A 131 -18.34 -2.40 -44.67
CA LEU A 131 -19.11 -2.25 -43.43
C LEU A 131 -18.33 -2.70 -42.19
N GLU A 132 -17.58 -3.81 -42.29
CA GLU A 132 -16.67 -4.24 -41.21
C GLU A 132 -15.52 -3.25 -41.00
N ALA A 133 -14.93 -2.70 -42.07
CA ALA A 133 -13.89 -1.68 -41.95
C ALA A 133 -14.43 -0.39 -41.31
N ALA A 134 -15.62 0.08 -41.71
CA ALA A 134 -16.25 1.28 -41.18
C ALA A 134 -16.64 1.13 -39.69
N SER A 135 -17.18 -0.03 -39.29
CA SER A 135 -17.52 -0.28 -37.89
C SER A 135 -16.29 -0.42 -36.99
N ARG A 136 -15.20 -1.05 -37.47
CA ARG A 136 -13.90 -1.08 -36.78
C ARG A 136 -13.26 0.31 -36.69
N ALA A 137 -13.39 1.14 -37.74
CA ALA A 137 -12.90 2.53 -37.70
C ALA A 137 -13.63 3.35 -36.63
N ALA A 138 -14.97 3.30 -36.60
CA ALA A 138 -15.77 3.99 -35.58
C ALA A 138 -15.46 3.53 -34.15
N GLN A 139 -15.14 2.24 -33.95
CA GLN A 139 -14.66 1.71 -32.66
C GLN A 139 -13.31 2.31 -32.27
N LEU A 140 -12.32 2.30 -33.18
CA LEU A 140 -11.00 2.87 -32.94
C LEU A 140 -11.02 4.40 -32.74
N GLU A 141 -11.92 5.12 -33.40
CA GLU A 141 -12.15 6.55 -33.19
C GLU A 141 -12.74 6.82 -31.80
N ALA A 142 -13.72 6.02 -31.36
CA ALA A 142 -14.28 6.13 -30.01
C ALA A 142 -13.26 5.78 -28.91
N GLU A 143 -12.44 4.73 -29.11
CA GLU A 143 -11.33 4.39 -28.22
C GLU A 143 -10.28 5.52 -28.19
N SER A 144 -9.88 6.05 -29.34
CA SER A 144 -8.93 7.18 -29.41
C SER A 144 -9.48 8.45 -28.76
N ALA A 145 -10.79 8.71 -28.84
CA ALA A 145 -11.44 9.82 -28.16
C ALA A 145 -11.41 9.61 -26.63
N LYS A 146 -11.71 8.40 -26.15
CA LYS A 146 -11.65 8.03 -24.72
C LYS A 146 -10.23 8.12 -24.15
N MET A 147 -9.24 7.56 -24.83
CA MET A 147 -7.83 7.72 -24.43
C MET A 147 -7.39 9.19 -24.46
N GLY A 148 -7.95 9.99 -25.37
CA GLY A 148 -7.75 11.44 -25.42
C GLY A 148 -8.33 12.19 -24.20
N GLN A 149 -9.49 11.75 -23.70
CA GLN A 149 -10.13 12.27 -22.48
C GLN A 149 -9.33 11.88 -21.22
N GLU A 150 -8.98 10.61 -21.06
CA GLU A 150 -8.15 10.13 -19.95
C GLU A 150 -6.80 10.87 -19.90
N LEU A 151 -6.15 11.07 -21.05
CA LEU A 151 -4.92 11.87 -21.15
C LEU A 151 -5.13 13.38 -20.95
N ALA A 152 -6.36 13.90 -21.00
CA ALA A 152 -6.67 15.27 -20.60
C ALA A 152 -6.87 15.36 -19.08
N GLU A 153 -7.60 14.41 -18.49
CA GLU A 153 -7.82 14.28 -17.04
C GLU A 153 -6.49 14.11 -16.30
N PHE A 154 -5.65 13.14 -16.68
CA PHE A 154 -4.32 12.97 -16.06
C PHE A 154 -3.41 14.21 -16.22
N ARG A 155 -3.59 15.01 -17.29
CA ARG A 155 -2.86 16.29 -17.43
C ARG A 155 -3.39 17.34 -16.47
N GLN A 156 -4.71 17.44 -16.29
CA GLN A 156 -5.33 18.33 -15.31
C GLN A 156 -4.89 17.95 -13.90
N GLU A 157 -5.05 16.69 -13.48
CA GLU A 157 -4.59 16.17 -12.19
C GLU A 157 -3.09 16.47 -11.98
N SER A 158 -2.25 16.25 -13.00
CA SER A 158 -0.83 16.57 -12.93
C SER A 158 -0.55 18.07 -12.77
N THR A 159 -1.42 18.97 -13.20
CA THR A 159 -1.30 20.41 -12.90
C THR A 159 -1.84 20.76 -11.51
N GLU A 160 -2.92 20.13 -11.06
CA GLU A 160 -3.48 20.32 -9.72
C GLU A 160 -2.50 19.82 -8.64
N LEU A 161 -1.89 18.65 -8.80
CA LEU A 161 -0.84 18.12 -7.93
C LEU A 161 0.40 19.04 -7.87
N LYS A 162 0.77 19.70 -8.98
CA LYS A 162 1.85 20.70 -8.98
C LYS A 162 1.47 21.95 -8.19
N ASN A 163 0.23 22.42 -8.34
CA ASN A 163 -0.31 23.57 -7.59
C ASN A 163 -0.44 23.26 -6.08
N GLN A 164 -0.85 22.03 -5.74
CA GLN A 164 -0.84 21.52 -4.37
C GLN A 164 0.60 21.45 -3.82
N GLY A 165 1.57 20.96 -4.60
CA GLY A 165 2.99 20.95 -4.21
C GLY A 165 3.58 22.34 -3.94
N VAL A 166 3.20 23.37 -4.70
CA VAL A 166 3.55 24.78 -4.41
C VAL A 166 2.89 25.26 -3.12
N THR A 167 1.66 24.83 -2.85
CA THR A 167 0.92 25.19 -1.63
C THR A 167 1.51 24.52 -0.39
N ILE A 168 1.88 23.24 -0.47
CA ILE A 168 2.55 22.49 0.60
C ILE A 168 3.88 23.16 0.95
N ARG A 169 4.72 23.51 -0.02
CA ARG A 169 5.99 24.22 0.23
C ARG A 169 5.79 25.53 0.99
N ARG A 170 4.79 26.34 0.63
CA ARG A 170 4.44 27.58 1.35
C ARG A 170 3.94 27.34 2.78
N LEU A 171 3.33 26.18 3.05
CA LEU A 171 2.91 25.79 4.40
C LEU A 171 4.10 25.26 5.22
N GLU A 172 5.01 24.50 4.62
CA GLU A 172 6.29 24.10 5.25
C GLU A 172 7.18 25.31 5.56
N GLU A 173 7.28 26.27 4.65
CA GLU A 173 8.02 27.53 4.84
C GLU A 173 7.46 28.29 6.05
N ARG A 174 6.14 28.47 6.12
CA ARG A 174 5.46 29.09 7.28
C ARG A 174 5.59 28.29 8.58
N ALA A 175 5.60 26.96 8.51
CA ALA A 175 5.84 26.13 9.68
C ALA A 175 7.25 26.37 10.23
N ARG A 176 8.27 26.37 9.36
CA ARG A 176 9.67 26.67 9.73
C ARG A 176 9.84 28.11 10.25
N GLU A 177 9.12 29.08 9.68
CA GLU A 177 9.10 30.47 10.17
C GLU A 177 8.52 30.55 11.60
N LEU A 178 7.42 29.83 11.88
CA LEU A 178 6.80 29.78 13.21
C LEU A 178 7.67 29.00 14.22
N GLU A 179 8.26 27.88 13.83
CA GLU A 179 9.21 27.12 14.64
C GLU A 179 10.45 27.96 15.00
N ALA A 180 11.01 28.69 14.04
CA ALA A 180 12.12 29.60 14.27
C ALA A 180 11.73 30.77 15.21
N ALA A 181 10.54 31.35 15.03
CA ALA A 181 10.02 32.41 15.91
C ALA A 181 9.77 31.90 17.34
N LEU A 182 9.28 30.67 17.52
CA LEU A 182 9.14 30.03 18.83
C LEU A 182 10.52 29.77 19.47
N ALA A 183 11.47 29.21 18.73
CA ALA A 183 12.83 29.00 19.22
C ALA A 183 13.54 30.31 19.61
N GLU A 184 13.29 31.42 18.89
CA GLU A 184 13.78 32.74 19.27
C GLU A 184 13.08 33.26 20.54
N LYS A 185 11.77 33.01 20.71
CA LYS A 185 11.04 33.38 21.93
C LYS A 185 11.48 32.58 23.15
N ASP A 186 11.66 31.26 23.03
CA ASP A 186 12.20 30.41 24.09
C ASP A 186 13.62 30.83 24.46
N ARG A 187 14.43 31.23 23.48
CA ARG A 187 15.76 31.82 23.73
C ARG A 187 15.67 33.15 24.47
N GLN A 188 14.79 34.07 24.04
CA GLN A 188 14.57 35.36 24.73
C GLN A 188 14.10 35.15 26.17
N LEU A 189 13.21 34.17 26.41
CA LEU A 189 12.75 33.80 27.76
C LEU A 189 13.88 33.18 28.59
N ALA A 190 14.70 32.30 28.04
CA ALA A 190 15.83 31.70 28.73
C ALA A 190 16.95 32.71 29.05
N GLU A 191 17.17 33.71 28.19
CA GLU A 191 18.08 34.83 28.45
C GLU A 191 17.51 35.77 29.53
N GLN A 192 16.20 36.05 29.52
CA GLN A 192 15.50 36.80 30.58
C GLN A 192 15.52 36.07 31.94
N GLN A 193 15.28 34.76 31.96
CA GLN A 193 15.37 33.92 33.15
C GLN A 193 16.76 33.98 33.75
N LYS A 194 17.82 33.81 32.94
CA LYS A 194 19.22 33.92 33.41
C LYS A 194 19.55 35.31 33.97
N SER A 195 19.05 36.40 33.36
CA SER A 195 19.25 37.73 33.94
C SER A 195 18.50 37.91 35.27
N ALA A 196 17.28 37.37 35.40
CA ALA A 196 16.52 37.43 36.65
C ALA A 196 17.13 36.54 37.75
N GLU A 197 17.65 35.37 37.40
CA GLU A 197 18.41 34.49 38.30
C GLU A 197 19.70 35.17 38.77
N ALA A 198 20.44 35.83 37.86
CA ALA A 198 21.63 36.61 38.21
C ALA A 198 21.27 37.79 39.14
N GLU A 199 20.24 38.58 38.82
CA GLU A 199 19.78 39.66 39.70
C GLU A 199 19.36 39.16 41.09
N LEU A 200 18.73 37.99 41.18
CA LEU A 200 18.36 37.37 42.47
C LEU A 200 19.59 36.85 43.23
N GLN A 201 20.59 36.31 42.53
CA GLN A 201 21.87 35.91 43.12
C GLN A 201 22.65 37.13 43.63
N ASP A 202 22.76 38.20 42.84
CA ASP A 202 23.44 39.45 43.23
C ASP A 202 22.75 40.11 44.44
N ARG A 203 21.41 40.13 44.48
CA ARG A 203 20.64 40.61 45.64
C ARG A 203 20.87 39.74 46.88
N LEU A 204 20.88 38.42 46.74
CA LEU A 204 21.15 37.50 47.83
C LEU A 204 22.60 37.65 48.36
N VAL A 205 23.57 37.83 47.47
CA VAL A 205 24.97 38.12 47.82
C VAL A 205 25.07 39.47 48.53
N SER A 206 24.35 40.51 48.07
CA SER A 206 24.30 41.81 48.74
C SER A 206 23.66 41.71 50.15
N GLU A 207 22.56 40.98 50.31
CA GLU A 207 21.97 40.72 51.64
C GLU A 207 22.93 39.96 52.57
N MET A 208 23.67 38.98 52.03
CA MET A 208 24.66 38.23 52.80
C MET A 208 25.87 39.09 53.17
N GLN A 209 26.37 39.94 52.26
CA GLN A 209 27.41 40.92 52.54
C GLN A 209 26.96 41.97 53.58
N GLU A 210 25.71 42.43 53.53
CA GLU A 210 25.15 43.30 54.56
C GLU A 210 25.05 42.58 55.92
N ARG A 211 24.65 41.30 55.95
CA ARG A 211 24.61 40.50 57.18
C ARG A 211 26.01 40.27 57.74
N GLU A 212 26.98 39.93 56.90
CA GLU A 212 28.39 39.77 57.27
C GLU A 212 28.98 41.09 57.76
N ALA A 213 28.69 42.22 57.11
CA ALA A 213 29.11 43.54 57.54
C ALA A 213 28.54 43.88 58.93
N ARG A 214 27.23 43.73 59.14
CA ARG A 214 26.57 43.95 60.44
C ARG A 214 27.13 43.03 61.52
N LEU A 215 27.29 41.73 61.25
CA LEU A 215 27.89 40.78 62.19
C LEU A 215 29.36 41.08 62.47
N SER A 216 30.12 41.61 61.49
CA SER A 216 31.50 42.06 61.70
C SER A 216 31.56 43.34 62.52
N GLU A 217 30.56 44.23 62.40
CA GLU A 217 30.42 45.43 63.22
C GLU A 217 30.00 45.06 64.66
N GLU A 218 29.01 44.18 64.84
CA GLU A 218 28.62 43.63 66.14
C GLU A 218 29.80 42.91 66.81
N LEU A 219 30.58 42.13 66.07
CA LEU A 219 31.80 41.48 66.56
C LEU A 219 32.88 42.51 66.91
N ALA A 220 33.07 43.55 66.10
CA ALA A 220 34.01 44.63 66.37
C ALA A 220 33.59 45.45 67.61
N GLN A 221 32.29 45.73 67.79
CA GLN A 221 31.73 46.35 68.98
C GLN A 221 31.88 45.43 70.21
N ALA A 222 31.65 44.12 70.07
CA ALA A 222 31.83 43.13 71.12
C ALA A 222 33.31 42.88 71.51
N GLN A 223 34.25 43.02 70.57
CA GLN A 223 35.70 43.01 70.83
C GLN A 223 36.20 44.36 71.35
N ALA A 224 35.59 45.46 70.93
CA ALA A 224 35.82 46.78 71.49
C ALA A 224 35.28 46.87 72.92
N SER A 225 34.22 46.14 73.29
CA SER A 225 33.64 46.14 74.64
C SER A 225 34.66 45.83 75.76
N PRO A 226 35.45 44.73 75.75
CA PRO A 226 36.51 44.51 76.74
C PRO A 226 37.66 45.52 76.60
N VAL A 227 37.96 46.04 75.40
CA VAL A 227 39.04 47.02 75.20
C VAL A 227 38.66 48.40 75.76
N LEU A 228 37.44 48.89 75.51
CA LEU A 228 36.86 50.08 76.13
C LEU A 228 36.65 49.86 77.63
N CYS A 229 36.22 48.67 78.07
CA CYS A 229 36.10 48.38 79.50
C CYS A 229 37.48 48.47 80.19
N CYS A 230 38.52 47.88 79.60
CA CYS A 230 39.89 48.04 80.07
C CYS A 230 40.36 49.51 80.00
N ALA A 231 40.06 50.26 78.95
CA ALA A 231 40.43 51.68 78.84
C ALA A 231 39.72 52.55 79.89
N VAL A 232 38.42 52.39 80.07
CA VAL A 232 37.61 53.11 81.08
C VAL A 232 38.02 52.71 82.50
N LEU A 233 38.35 51.44 82.75
CA LEU A 233 38.91 51.01 84.04
C LEU A 233 40.34 51.55 84.27
N TRP A 234 41.14 51.72 83.21
CA TRP A 234 42.48 52.30 83.28
C TRP A 234 42.42 53.81 83.54
N ASP A 235 41.54 54.54 82.85
CA ASP A 235 41.30 55.96 83.09
C ASP A 235 40.66 56.20 84.48
N ALA A 236 39.75 55.34 84.94
CA ALA A 236 39.18 55.40 86.28
C ALA A 236 40.23 55.10 87.37
N ALA A 237 41.12 54.13 87.16
CA ALA A 237 42.27 53.89 88.03
C ALA A 237 43.26 55.07 88.01
N GLY A 238 43.44 55.71 86.85
CA GLY A 238 44.19 56.95 86.67
C GLY A 238 43.59 58.09 87.49
N GLN A 239 42.27 58.30 87.41
CA GLN A 239 41.55 59.31 88.19
C GLN A 239 41.65 59.05 89.70
N GLN A 240 41.48 57.81 90.16
CA GLN A 240 41.70 57.46 91.57
C GLN A 240 43.13 57.76 92.03
N CYS A 241 44.13 57.59 91.15
CA CYS A 241 45.52 57.98 91.44
C CYS A 241 45.74 59.50 91.44
N THR A 242 45.05 60.28 90.61
CA THR A 242 45.11 61.75 90.66
C THR A 242 44.39 62.32 91.87
N ASP A 243 43.24 61.77 92.24
CA ASP A 243 42.45 62.20 93.39
C ASP A 243 43.17 61.85 94.70
N GLY A 244 43.80 60.67 94.77
CA GLY A 244 44.69 60.29 95.87
C GLY A 244 45.89 61.25 96.02
N ARG A 245 46.48 61.72 94.91
CA ARG A 245 47.53 62.75 94.93
C ARG A 245 46.99 64.11 95.38
N ALA A 246 45.84 64.54 94.87
CA ALA A 246 45.21 65.79 95.27
C ALA A 246 44.87 65.80 96.77
N SER A 247 44.37 64.69 97.31
CA SER A 247 44.09 64.49 98.73
C SER A 247 45.36 64.53 99.61
N LEU A 248 46.47 63.94 99.14
CA LEU A 248 47.76 64.06 99.82
C LEU A 248 48.31 65.50 99.78
N ASP A 249 48.10 66.24 98.71
CA ASP A 249 48.55 67.64 98.59
C ASP A 249 47.67 68.63 99.36
N THR A 250 46.37 68.37 99.55
CA THR A 250 45.55 69.15 100.50
C THR A 250 45.95 68.87 101.95
N MET A 251 46.21 67.62 102.31
CA MET A 251 46.78 67.26 103.63
C MET A 251 48.14 67.94 103.87
N ARG A 252 49.04 67.98 102.88
CA ARG A 252 50.31 68.71 102.98
C ARG A 252 50.11 70.21 103.22
N ARG A 253 49.19 70.85 102.49
CA ARG A 253 48.86 72.28 102.71
C ARG A 253 48.26 72.54 104.09
N LEU A 254 47.43 71.62 104.61
CA LEU A 254 46.90 71.71 105.98
C LEU A 254 47.99 71.52 107.05
N HIS A 255 48.96 70.61 106.82
CA HIS A 255 50.12 70.47 107.69
C HIS A 255 51.05 71.68 107.65
N GLN A 256 51.23 72.32 106.49
CA GLN A 256 51.96 73.59 106.37
C GLN A 256 51.22 74.72 107.09
N ALA A 257 49.93 74.92 106.81
CA ALA A 257 49.13 75.96 107.46
C ALA A 257 49.05 75.80 109.00
N SER A 258 49.02 74.57 109.51
CA SER A 258 49.08 74.31 110.97
C SER A 258 50.49 74.51 111.55
N ALA A 259 51.56 74.22 110.81
CA ALA A 259 52.91 74.57 111.21
C ALA A 259 53.13 76.10 111.24
N ASP A 260 52.63 76.83 110.23
CA ASP A 260 52.67 78.30 110.18
C ASP A 260 51.84 78.92 111.32
N GLN A 261 50.68 78.34 111.64
CA GLN A 261 49.89 78.74 112.80
C GLN A 261 50.65 78.50 114.12
N LEU A 262 51.27 77.34 114.31
CA LEU A 262 52.08 77.05 115.49
C LEU A 262 53.27 78.02 115.61
N PHE A 263 53.97 78.33 114.52
CA PHE A 263 55.05 79.33 114.50
C PHE A 263 54.52 80.74 114.84
N SER A 264 53.35 81.11 114.33
CA SER A 264 52.71 82.40 114.66
C SER A 264 52.27 82.49 116.13
N ILE A 265 51.89 81.37 116.74
CA ILE A 265 51.52 81.29 118.17
C ILE A 265 52.79 81.32 119.04
N GLN A 266 53.86 80.61 118.65
CA GLN A 266 55.15 80.68 119.33
C GLN A 266 55.71 82.10 119.30
N SER A 267 55.81 82.72 118.12
CA SER A 267 56.29 84.11 117.98
C SER A 267 55.45 85.11 118.78
N LYS A 268 54.11 84.95 118.82
CA LYS A 268 53.25 85.76 119.70
C LYS A 268 53.53 85.50 121.18
N SER A 269 53.65 84.24 121.61
CA SER A 269 53.96 83.91 123.01
C SER A 269 55.34 84.40 123.46
N GLU A 270 56.33 84.42 122.57
CA GLU A 270 57.65 85.01 122.82
C GLU A 270 57.56 86.54 122.91
N GLN A 271 56.76 87.17 122.06
CA GLN A 271 56.57 88.63 122.06
C GLN A 271 55.69 89.11 123.24
N GLU A 272 54.71 88.31 123.66
CA GLU A 272 53.94 88.50 124.90
C GLU A 272 54.81 88.25 126.14
N ALA A 273 55.70 87.24 126.13
CA ALA A 273 56.65 87.02 127.22
C ALA A 273 57.68 88.15 127.35
N ALA A 274 58.21 88.66 126.23
CA ALA A 274 59.08 89.83 126.21
C ALA A 274 58.33 91.10 126.64
N GLY A 275 57.08 91.26 126.21
CA GLY A 275 56.17 92.31 126.67
C GLY A 275 56.00 92.26 128.20
N LEU A 276 55.56 91.13 128.73
CA LEU A 276 55.39 90.89 130.17
C LEU A 276 56.69 91.05 130.97
N GLN A 277 57.86 90.71 130.40
CA GLN A 277 59.15 91.02 131.04
C GLN A 277 59.39 92.52 131.12
N SER A 278 59.18 93.28 130.04
CA SER A 278 59.31 94.74 130.06
C SER A 278 58.26 95.43 130.94
N GLU A 279 57.03 94.89 131.01
CA GLU A 279 56.00 95.34 131.94
C GLU A 279 56.34 95.02 133.39
N LEU A 280 57.03 93.92 133.67
CA LEU A 280 57.48 93.54 135.02
C LEU A 280 58.71 94.35 135.45
N GLU A 281 59.61 94.71 134.53
CA GLU A 281 60.67 95.71 134.77
C GLU A 281 60.05 97.09 135.08
N LEU A 282 59.14 97.58 134.23
CA LEU A 282 58.42 98.84 134.48
C LEU A 282 57.58 98.81 135.76
N ALA A 283 56.95 97.68 136.09
CA ALA A 283 56.16 97.51 137.32
C ALA A 283 57.03 97.30 138.56
N THR A 284 58.29 96.86 138.44
CA THR A 284 59.23 96.87 139.57
C THR A 284 59.79 98.27 139.80
N GLU A 285 60.16 99.01 138.75
CA GLU A 285 60.49 100.43 138.88
C GLU A 285 59.29 101.25 139.43
N GLU A 286 58.07 101.00 138.95
CA GLU A 286 56.86 101.68 139.43
C GLU A 286 56.42 101.14 140.81
N MET A 287 56.77 99.92 141.19
CA MET A 287 56.63 99.48 142.59
C MET A 287 57.65 100.17 143.51
N GLU A 288 58.89 100.40 143.09
CA GLU A 288 59.84 101.21 143.88
C GLU A 288 59.35 102.67 144.00
N ARG A 289 58.94 103.29 142.88
CA ARG A 289 58.35 104.65 142.87
C ARG A 289 57.04 104.71 143.67
N SER A 290 56.21 103.67 143.66
CA SER A 290 54.94 103.65 144.39
C SER A 290 55.08 103.21 145.85
N GLN A 291 56.14 102.49 146.24
CA GLN A 291 56.50 102.30 147.65
C GLN A 291 57.06 103.61 148.24
N GLN A 292 57.90 104.33 147.49
CA GLN A 292 58.32 105.69 147.86
C GLN A 292 57.12 106.65 147.98
N ARG A 293 56.15 106.57 147.06
CA ARG A 293 54.88 107.31 147.16
C ARG A 293 53.96 106.78 148.27
N LEU A 294 53.96 105.50 148.63
CA LEU A 294 53.16 104.97 149.75
C LEU A 294 53.72 105.44 151.09
N ALA A 295 55.03 105.51 151.26
CA ALA A 295 55.65 106.11 152.44
C ALA A 295 55.28 107.60 152.64
N ALA A 296 54.92 108.31 151.56
CA ALA A 296 54.33 109.65 151.61
C ALA A 296 52.80 109.61 151.78
N LEU A 297 52.10 108.78 151.00
CA LEU A 297 50.64 108.69 150.98
C LEU A 297 50.06 108.01 152.23
N GLU A 298 50.82 107.27 153.04
CA GLU A 298 50.38 106.85 154.36
C GLU A 298 50.30 108.04 155.34
N GLN A 299 51.09 109.09 155.12
CA GLN A 299 50.99 110.36 155.85
C GLN A 299 49.76 111.15 155.38
N GLU A 300 49.43 111.13 154.08
CA GLU A 300 48.27 111.84 153.51
C GLU A 300 46.94 111.06 153.65
N LYS A 301 46.96 109.73 153.70
CA LYS A 301 45.79 108.85 153.90
C LYS A 301 45.17 109.04 155.29
N ALA A 302 45.95 109.48 156.27
CA ALA A 302 45.46 109.94 157.57
C ALA A 302 44.56 111.19 157.44
N ALA A 303 44.75 112.04 156.42
CA ALA A 303 43.97 113.25 156.19
C ALA A 303 42.73 113.04 155.28
N LEU A 304 42.72 112.01 154.43
CA LEU A 304 41.74 111.84 153.34
C LEU A 304 40.71 110.72 153.52
N LEU A 305 40.56 110.17 154.74
CA LEU A 305 39.47 109.23 155.10
C LEU A 305 38.05 109.88 155.18
N SER A 306 37.82 111.03 154.54
CA SER A 306 36.69 111.92 154.85
C SER A 306 35.58 112.07 153.79
N ARG A 307 35.67 111.55 152.54
CA ARG A 307 34.71 111.87 151.44
C ARG A 307 34.41 110.80 150.31
N LEU A 308 33.16 110.26 150.28
CA LEU A 308 32.27 109.84 149.12
C LEU A 308 32.32 108.43 148.34
N GLN A 309 31.28 108.07 147.50
CA GLN A 309 30.88 106.69 146.92
C GLN A 309 29.93 106.62 145.59
N ALA A 310 29.83 105.52 144.72
CA ALA A 310 28.67 104.87 143.86
C ALA A 310 28.49 104.69 142.18
N PRO A 311 27.82 103.61 141.50
CA PRO A 311 27.52 103.23 139.95
C PRO A 311 26.28 102.27 139.32
N HIS A 312 25.95 101.96 137.94
CA HIS A 312 25.04 100.82 137.22
C HIS A 312 24.71 100.62 135.57
N GLY A 313 23.85 99.65 134.95
CA GLY A 313 23.44 99.23 133.43
C GLY A 313 22.13 98.27 133.06
N ALA A 314 21.53 97.60 131.93
CA ALA A 314 21.45 97.15 130.38
C ALA A 314 19.96 96.62 129.79
N HIS A 315 19.36 95.89 128.69
CA HIS A 315 19.41 95.08 127.30
C HIS A 315 17.91 94.67 126.60
N GLN A 316 17.33 93.92 125.51
CA GLN A 316 17.32 93.11 124.12
C GLN A 316 15.81 92.66 123.50
N ALA A 317 15.21 91.92 122.42
CA ALA A 317 15.25 91.26 120.96
C ALA A 317 13.88 90.52 120.25
N GLY A 318 13.67 90.01 118.93
CA GLY A 318 12.45 89.16 118.28
C GLY A 318 12.09 88.81 116.66
N ALA A 319 11.13 87.87 116.15
CA ALA A 319 10.63 87.43 114.66
C ALA A 319 9.36 86.35 114.40
N ALA A 320 8.67 85.69 113.30
CA ALA A 320 8.25 85.59 111.76
C ALA A 320 7.15 84.43 111.18
N GLN A 321 6.51 84.29 109.89
CA GLN A 321 5.47 83.19 109.30
C GLN A 321 4.95 82.98 107.71
N ALA A 322 4.02 81.99 107.20
CA ALA A 322 3.40 81.58 105.78
C ALA A 322 1.92 80.78 105.64
N GLU A 323 1.11 80.11 104.63
CA GLU A 323 0.92 79.58 103.13
C GLU A 323 -0.55 78.92 102.55
N GLY A 324 -0.88 78.33 101.28
CA GLY A 324 -2.22 77.64 100.66
C GLY A 324 -2.40 77.15 99.06
N GLY A 325 -3.37 76.48 98.20
CA GLY A 325 -4.80 75.77 97.95
C GLY A 325 -5.31 75.16 96.44
N GLU A 326 -6.51 74.46 96.07
CA GLU A 326 -6.98 73.73 94.68
C GLU A 326 -8.53 73.12 94.28
N GLY A 327 -9.03 72.68 92.99
CA GLY A 327 -10.26 71.71 92.52
C GLY A 327 -11.21 71.69 91.11
N ALA A 328 -12.00 70.61 90.57
CA ALA A 328 -12.94 70.46 89.25
C ALA A 328 -14.11 69.29 88.89
N ALA A 329 -14.92 69.12 87.69
CA ALA A 329 -16.12 68.10 87.27
C ALA A 329 -16.81 67.85 85.73
N ASP A 330 -17.94 67.00 85.39
CA ASP A 330 -18.47 66.26 84.04
C ASP A 330 -20.06 66.08 83.42
N GLY A 331 -20.53 65.23 82.35
CA GLY A 331 -22.00 65.01 81.67
C GLY A 331 -22.53 63.91 80.49
N GLU A 332 -23.84 63.77 79.88
CA GLU A 332 -24.55 62.65 78.95
C GLU A 332 -25.96 62.82 78.03
N ALA A 333 -26.45 61.84 77.13
CA ALA A 333 -27.84 61.26 76.60
C ALA A 333 -29.05 61.76 75.58
N GLY A 334 -29.79 60.86 74.78
CA GLY A 334 -31.33 60.90 74.44
C GLY A 334 -32.11 60.67 73.02
N ALA A 335 -33.29 59.93 72.96
CA ALA A 335 -34.56 60.01 72.07
C ALA A 335 -34.98 59.12 70.80
N ARG A 336 -36.27 59.19 70.28
CA ARG A 336 -37.05 58.25 69.33
C ARG A 336 -37.85 58.90 68.14
N GLY A 337 -38.27 58.13 67.09
CA GLY A 337 -39.32 58.50 66.07
C GLY A 337 -39.78 57.39 65.05
N THR A 338 -40.93 57.53 64.36
CA THR A 338 -41.54 56.45 63.49
C THR A 338 -42.10 56.89 62.11
N GLN A 339 -41.69 56.23 61.01
CA GLN A 339 -42.39 56.11 59.71
C GLN A 339 -41.85 54.89 58.93
N GLY A 340 -42.68 54.13 58.20
CA GLY A 340 -42.18 52.93 57.48
C GLY A 340 -43.10 52.18 56.50
N GLY A 341 -44.39 52.53 56.38
CA GLY A 341 -45.37 51.71 55.65
C GLY A 341 -45.35 51.79 54.11
N SER A 342 -44.92 52.91 53.52
CA SER A 342 -44.94 53.14 52.07
C SER A 342 -43.68 52.65 51.36
N SER A 343 -42.51 52.88 51.95
CA SER A 343 -41.20 52.52 51.36
C SER A 343 -41.06 51.01 51.13
N SER A 344 -41.53 50.18 52.08
CA SER A 344 -41.50 48.71 51.93
C SER A 344 -42.23 48.25 50.68
N ARG A 345 -43.47 48.72 50.46
CA ARG A 345 -44.29 48.27 49.32
C ARG A 345 -43.69 48.65 47.97
N VAL A 346 -43.15 49.86 47.85
CA VAL A 346 -42.49 50.31 46.61
C VAL A 346 -41.20 49.50 46.36
N ALA A 347 -40.43 49.16 47.40
CA ALA A 347 -39.29 48.28 47.28
C ALA A 347 -39.69 46.83 46.92
N GLU A 348 -40.75 46.29 47.54
CA GLU A 348 -41.31 44.98 47.22
C GLU A 348 -41.79 44.89 45.77
N ASP A 349 -42.48 45.91 45.25
CA ASP A 349 -42.95 45.94 43.87
C ASP A 349 -41.80 46.15 42.86
N SER A 350 -40.76 46.92 43.22
CA SER A 350 -39.52 47.01 42.43
C SER A 350 -38.78 45.66 42.39
N LEU A 351 -38.68 44.96 43.52
CA LEU A 351 -38.08 43.61 43.59
C LEU A 351 -38.90 42.58 42.82
N ARG A 352 -40.23 42.71 42.79
CA ARG A 352 -41.09 41.87 41.94
C ARG A 352 -40.82 42.13 40.46
N GLN A 353 -40.70 43.39 40.03
CA GLN A 353 -40.39 43.74 38.64
C GLN A 353 -39.02 43.21 38.21
N GLU A 354 -38.00 43.36 39.05
CA GLU A 354 -36.66 42.80 38.83
C GLU A 354 -36.70 41.26 38.72
N LEU A 355 -37.42 40.58 39.63
CA LEU A 355 -37.60 39.12 39.56
C LEU A 355 -38.40 38.67 38.32
N TYR A 356 -39.32 39.48 37.79
CA TYR A 356 -39.97 39.18 36.50
C TYR A 356 -39.02 39.37 35.33
N ALA A 357 -38.23 40.45 35.30
CA ALA A 357 -37.23 40.69 34.26
C ALA A 357 -36.15 39.58 34.25
N GLN A 358 -35.65 39.17 35.42
CA GLN A 358 -34.70 38.05 35.54
C GLN A 358 -35.31 36.71 35.13
N ARG A 359 -36.60 36.47 35.40
CA ARG A 359 -37.30 35.26 34.91
C ARG A 359 -37.47 35.27 33.39
N GLU A 360 -37.79 36.41 32.80
CA GLU A 360 -37.92 36.54 31.34
C GLU A 360 -36.55 36.43 30.64
N LEU A 361 -35.50 37.00 31.23
CA LEU A 361 -34.13 36.81 30.75
C LEU A 361 -33.70 35.34 30.88
N ALA A 362 -34.06 34.66 31.97
CA ALA A 362 -33.79 33.23 32.14
C ALA A 362 -34.55 32.35 31.12
N THR A 363 -35.82 32.64 30.80
CA THR A 363 -36.54 31.88 29.77
C THR A 363 -36.04 32.18 28.36
N ARG A 364 -35.64 33.43 28.06
CA ARG A 364 -34.94 33.78 26.81
C ARG A 364 -33.64 33.00 26.67
N LEU A 365 -32.75 33.04 27.66
CA LEU A 365 -31.49 32.26 27.67
C LEU A 365 -31.74 30.74 27.58
N GLN A 366 -32.78 30.20 28.22
CA GLN A 366 -33.16 28.79 28.07
C GLN A 366 -33.61 28.47 26.64
N SER A 367 -34.37 29.37 25.99
CA SER A 367 -34.77 29.20 24.59
C SER A 367 -33.58 29.29 23.63
N GLU A 368 -32.65 30.21 23.85
CA GLU A 368 -31.40 30.33 23.08
C GLU A 368 -30.50 29.10 23.26
N VAL A 369 -30.31 28.61 24.49
CA VAL A 369 -29.57 27.37 24.78
C VAL A 369 -30.26 26.14 24.14
N SER A 370 -31.59 26.09 24.10
CA SER A 370 -32.31 25.01 23.42
C SER A 370 -32.19 25.08 21.89
N ALA A 371 -32.24 26.28 21.30
CA ALA A 371 -32.06 26.49 19.87
C ALA A 371 -30.62 26.18 19.42
N LEU A 372 -29.62 26.61 20.19
CA LEU A 372 -28.21 26.27 19.96
C LEU A 372 -27.97 24.76 20.05
N ARG A 373 -28.60 24.05 21.02
CA ARG A 373 -28.52 22.58 21.08
C ARG A 373 -29.12 21.92 19.84
N GLN A 374 -30.31 22.35 19.41
CA GLN A 374 -30.94 21.84 18.19
C GLN A 374 -30.11 22.13 16.93
N GLN A 375 -29.43 23.28 16.86
CA GLN A 375 -28.49 23.60 15.78
C GLN A 375 -27.27 22.66 15.80
N MET A 376 -26.63 22.47 16.95
CA MET A 376 -25.50 21.53 17.10
C MET A 376 -25.90 20.08 16.80
N GLU A 377 -27.09 19.65 17.20
CA GLU A 377 -27.65 18.32 16.90
C GLU A 377 -27.94 18.15 15.40
N ALA A 378 -28.49 19.17 14.75
CA ALA A 378 -28.74 19.16 13.30
C ALA A 378 -27.42 19.17 12.50
N GLU A 379 -26.44 19.99 12.89
CA GLU A 379 -25.11 19.98 12.28
C GLU A 379 -24.44 18.62 12.45
N ALA A 380 -24.43 18.06 13.66
CA ALA A 380 -23.89 16.73 13.93
C ALA A 380 -24.58 15.64 13.08
N ALA A 381 -25.90 15.71 12.89
CA ALA A 381 -26.62 14.80 11.99
C ALA A 381 -26.20 14.95 10.52
N THR A 382 -25.99 16.18 10.02
CA THR A 382 -25.48 16.38 8.65
C THR A 382 -24.03 15.90 8.48
N TRP A 383 -23.18 16.07 9.50
CA TRP A 383 -21.80 15.56 9.47
C TRP A 383 -21.75 14.03 9.56
N ALA A 384 -22.60 13.40 10.38
CA ALA A 384 -22.74 11.94 10.42
C ALA A 384 -23.24 11.38 9.08
N GLY A 385 -24.24 12.01 8.45
CA GLY A 385 -24.71 11.64 7.11
C GLY A 385 -23.64 11.77 6.03
N ARG A 386 -22.84 12.86 6.06
CA ARG A 386 -21.68 13.04 5.17
C ARG A 386 -20.60 11.98 5.42
N TYR A 387 -20.31 11.66 6.67
CA TYR A 387 -19.31 10.66 7.03
C TYR A 387 -19.71 9.27 6.53
N GLU A 388 -20.95 8.82 6.77
CA GLU A 388 -21.40 7.50 6.31
C GLU A 388 -21.57 7.45 4.77
N GLY A 389 -21.90 8.57 4.12
CA GLY A 389 -21.86 8.71 2.67
C GLY A 389 -20.44 8.60 2.08
N LEU A 390 -19.45 9.25 2.69
CA LEU A 390 -18.05 9.11 2.31
C LEU A 390 -17.54 7.68 2.56
N ARG A 391 -17.87 7.09 3.71
CA ARG A 391 -17.49 5.72 4.11
C ARG A 391 -18.06 4.66 3.17
N SER A 392 -19.34 4.79 2.78
CA SER A 392 -19.94 3.89 1.79
C SER A 392 -19.36 4.08 0.38
N SER A 393 -18.99 5.31 0.00
CA SER A 393 -18.26 5.56 -1.25
C SER A 393 -16.84 4.99 -1.24
N LEU A 394 -16.17 4.98 -0.07
CA LEU A 394 -14.86 4.36 0.12
C LEU A 394 -14.97 2.83 0.00
N ALA A 395 -15.89 2.21 0.74
CA ALA A 395 -16.13 0.77 0.66
C ALA A 395 -16.50 0.29 -0.76
N ALA A 396 -17.26 1.10 -1.51
CA ALA A 396 -17.55 0.81 -2.92
C ALA A 396 -16.29 0.89 -3.82
N LYS A 397 -15.39 1.85 -3.58
CA LYS A 397 -14.10 1.95 -4.28
C LYS A 397 -13.14 0.82 -3.89
N GLU A 398 -13.10 0.43 -2.62
CA GLU A 398 -12.32 -0.71 -2.13
C GLU A 398 -12.80 -2.02 -2.75
N ALA A 399 -14.12 -2.25 -2.82
CA ALA A 399 -14.70 -3.41 -3.50
C ALA A 399 -14.40 -3.42 -5.01
N HIS A 400 -14.44 -2.26 -5.67
CA HIS A 400 -14.06 -2.14 -7.09
C HIS A 400 -12.56 -2.36 -7.32
N ALA A 401 -11.70 -1.86 -6.43
CA ALA A 401 -10.26 -2.11 -6.48
C ALA A 401 -9.96 -3.61 -6.31
N ALA A 402 -10.56 -4.26 -5.32
CA ALA A 402 -10.42 -5.71 -5.10
C ALA A 402 -10.93 -6.54 -6.29
N ALA A 403 -12.01 -6.09 -6.98
CA ALA A 403 -12.49 -6.73 -8.20
C ALA A 403 -11.49 -6.59 -9.36
N LEU A 404 -10.89 -5.40 -9.56
CA LEU A 404 -9.83 -5.18 -10.55
C LEU A 404 -8.55 -5.97 -10.21
N GLU A 405 -8.17 -6.07 -8.94
CA GLU A 405 -7.05 -6.89 -8.49
C GLU A 405 -7.29 -8.38 -8.76
N ALA A 406 -8.52 -8.87 -8.54
CA ALA A 406 -8.92 -10.24 -8.89
C ALA A 406 -8.90 -10.47 -10.41
N GLU A 407 -9.38 -9.53 -11.22
CA GLU A 407 -9.25 -9.59 -12.68
C GLU A 407 -7.78 -9.58 -13.15
N LEU A 408 -6.93 -8.76 -12.54
CA LEU A 408 -5.51 -8.67 -12.88
C LEU A 408 -4.76 -9.95 -12.47
N ALA A 409 -5.08 -10.53 -11.32
CA ALA A 409 -4.57 -11.83 -10.89
C ALA A 409 -5.07 -13.00 -11.75
N GLY A 410 -6.30 -12.89 -12.30
CA GLY A 410 -6.86 -13.85 -13.24
C GLY A 410 -6.31 -13.76 -14.68
N ARG A 411 -5.59 -12.69 -15.04
CA ARG A 411 -4.94 -12.57 -16.35
C ARG A 411 -3.66 -13.42 -16.38
N PRO A 412 -3.37 -14.15 -17.47
CA PRO A 412 -2.14 -14.92 -17.60
C PRO A 412 -0.93 -13.98 -17.48
N THR A 413 0.03 -14.37 -16.63
CA THR A 413 1.24 -13.56 -16.37
C THR A 413 2.03 -13.32 -17.66
N GLN A 414 2.85 -12.27 -17.70
CA GLN A 414 3.68 -11.98 -18.88
C GLN A 414 4.55 -13.18 -19.28
N GLY A 415 5.09 -13.92 -18.29
CA GLY A 415 5.81 -15.17 -18.53
C GLY A 415 4.96 -16.26 -19.19
N ALA A 416 3.71 -16.47 -18.74
CA ALA A 416 2.80 -17.42 -19.40
C ALA A 416 2.39 -16.98 -20.82
N VAL A 417 2.22 -15.67 -21.06
CA VAL A 417 1.96 -15.12 -22.39
C VAL A 417 3.18 -15.24 -23.30
N GLU A 418 4.40 -15.05 -22.77
CA GLU A 418 5.65 -15.25 -23.50
C GLU A 418 5.92 -16.73 -23.79
N GLU A 419 5.61 -17.63 -22.86
CA GLU A 419 5.68 -19.07 -23.05
C GLU A 419 4.66 -19.52 -24.11
N LEU A 420 3.41 -19.08 -24.04
CA LEU A 420 2.41 -19.32 -25.10
C LEU A 420 2.86 -18.75 -26.46
N ARG A 421 3.49 -17.57 -26.50
CA ARG A 421 4.09 -17.01 -27.73
C ARG A 421 5.33 -17.78 -28.21
N GLN A 422 6.05 -18.47 -27.32
CA GLN A 422 7.18 -19.32 -27.65
C GLN A 422 6.70 -20.68 -28.16
N GLN A 423 5.70 -21.28 -27.51
CA GLN A 423 4.97 -22.46 -27.97
C GLN A 423 4.32 -22.20 -29.34
N LEU A 424 3.71 -21.04 -29.55
CA LEU A 424 3.16 -20.62 -30.85
C LEU A 424 4.26 -20.49 -31.92
N ARG A 425 5.39 -19.85 -31.61
CA ARG A 425 6.54 -19.77 -32.54
C ARG A 425 7.15 -21.13 -32.85
N ILE A 426 7.20 -22.05 -31.87
CA ILE A 426 7.62 -23.43 -32.08
C ILE A 426 6.60 -24.16 -32.97
N LEU A 427 5.29 -23.99 -32.74
CA LEU A 427 4.24 -24.54 -33.61
C LEU A 427 4.30 -23.98 -35.03
N GLN A 428 4.57 -22.69 -35.22
CA GLN A 428 4.76 -22.06 -36.53
C GLN A 428 6.00 -22.64 -37.26
N ALA A 429 7.12 -22.82 -36.54
CA ALA A 429 8.32 -23.44 -37.09
C ALA A 429 8.16 -24.96 -37.38
N VAL A 430 7.36 -25.67 -36.58
CA VAL A 430 7.10 -27.13 -36.74
C VAL A 430 6.03 -27.41 -37.79
N SER A 431 5.07 -26.50 -38.00
CA SER A 431 4.00 -26.65 -39.00
C SER A 431 4.41 -26.25 -40.42
N GLY A 432 5.64 -25.73 -40.62
CA GLY A 432 6.17 -25.39 -41.95
C GLY A 432 5.61 -24.12 -42.58
N TYR A 433 4.75 -23.36 -41.89
CA TYR A 433 4.20 -22.09 -42.37
C TYR A 433 5.17 -20.90 -42.27
N ALA A 434 6.48 -21.17 -42.21
CA ALA A 434 7.50 -20.21 -42.60
C ALA A 434 7.62 -20.23 -44.13
N ALA A 435 6.63 -19.63 -44.81
CA ALA A 435 6.59 -19.56 -46.26
C ALA A 435 7.82 -18.84 -46.83
N GLU A 436 8.32 -19.35 -47.94
CA GLU A 436 9.31 -18.67 -48.78
C GLU A 436 8.61 -17.56 -49.57
N ASP A 437 8.56 -16.34 -49.02
CA ASP A 437 8.15 -15.07 -49.67
C ASP A 437 8.44 -13.92 -48.67
N ASP A 438 9.04 -12.77 -48.99
CA ASP A 438 9.86 -12.35 -50.15
C ASP A 438 10.76 -11.17 -49.67
N GLU A 439 11.79 -10.77 -50.42
CA GLU A 439 12.61 -9.60 -50.09
C GLU A 439 11.91 -8.26 -50.39
N SER A 440 11.87 -7.33 -49.43
CA SER A 440 11.95 -5.89 -49.75
C SER A 440 12.48 -5.03 -48.60
N PRO A 441 13.15 -3.89 -48.88
CA PRO A 441 14.14 -3.33 -47.96
C PRO A 441 13.74 -2.02 -47.24
N ALA A 442 14.40 -1.82 -46.11
CA ALA A 442 14.75 -0.53 -45.47
C ALA A 442 13.64 0.48 -45.09
N SER A 443 13.51 0.72 -43.78
CA SER A 443 13.71 2.09 -43.21
C SER A 443 13.83 2.09 -41.67
N ALA A 444 14.29 3.22 -41.13
CA ALA A 444 14.22 3.68 -39.72
C ALA A 444 14.87 2.81 -38.61
N ALA A 445 16.01 3.29 -38.09
CA ALA A 445 16.77 2.69 -37.00
C ALA A 445 16.14 2.85 -35.60
N GLY A 446 16.43 1.90 -34.70
CA GLY A 446 16.18 1.98 -33.25
C GLY A 446 17.16 1.10 -32.47
N THR A 447 18.01 1.70 -31.64
CA THR A 447 19.22 1.05 -31.08
C THR A 447 18.95 0.09 -29.91
N ALA A 448 18.98 -1.23 -30.15
CA ALA A 448 19.31 -2.27 -29.17
C ALA A 448 19.57 -3.63 -29.84
N GLY A 449 20.83 -4.00 -30.16
CA GLY A 449 21.06 -5.14 -31.06
C GLY A 449 22.45 -5.77 -31.12
N THR A 450 23.02 -6.23 -30.00
CA THR A 450 24.24 -7.08 -30.01
C THR A 450 24.07 -8.44 -29.30
N ALA A 451 23.18 -8.56 -28.33
CA ALA A 451 22.90 -9.84 -27.65
C ALA A 451 22.02 -10.79 -28.49
N GLY A 452 21.01 -10.26 -29.21
CA GLY A 452 20.03 -11.07 -29.96
C GLY A 452 20.62 -11.85 -31.13
N ALA A 453 21.69 -11.35 -31.76
CA ALA A 453 22.36 -12.04 -32.87
C ALA A 453 23.11 -13.30 -32.40
N ALA A 454 23.79 -13.25 -31.24
CA ALA A 454 24.43 -14.42 -30.64
C ALA A 454 23.38 -15.46 -30.21
N GLY A 455 22.24 -15.02 -29.65
CA GLY A 455 21.12 -15.89 -29.32
C GLY A 455 20.52 -16.59 -30.54
N ARG A 456 20.34 -15.87 -31.66
CA ARG A 456 19.90 -16.44 -32.95
C ARG A 456 20.89 -17.48 -33.48
N GLY A 457 22.18 -17.14 -33.62
CA GLY A 457 23.18 -18.07 -34.13
C GLY A 457 23.34 -19.33 -33.27
N ALA A 458 23.19 -19.22 -31.93
CA ALA A 458 23.18 -20.37 -31.03
C ALA A 458 21.92 -21.25 -31.20
N LEU A 459 20.74 -20.64 -31.42
CA LEU A 459 19.51 -21.36 -31.73
C LEU A 459 19.56 -22.04 -33.10
N GLU A 460 20.07 -21.36 -34.12
CA GLU A 460 20.27 -21.90 -35.48
C GLU A 460 21.24 -23.09 -35.45
N ALA A 461 22.37 -22.98 -34.75
CA ALA A 461 23.30 -24.09 -34.53
C ALA A 461 22.64 -25.27 -33.79
N ALA A 462 21.83 -25.01 -32.76
CA ALA A 462 21.10 -26.04 -32.02
C ALA A 462 19.99 -26.71 -32.86
N LEU A 463 19.34 -25.96 -33.76
CA LEU A 463 18.33 -26.47 -34.69
C LEU A 463 18.96 -27.32 -35.79
N VAL A 464 20.07 -26.89 -36.39
CA VAL A 464 20.83 -27.70 -37.37
C VAL A 464 21.43 -28.95 -36.72
N ALA A 465 21.88 -28.88 -35.47
CA ALA A 465 22.30 -30.05 -34.72
C ALA A 465 21.13 -31.04 -34.49
N LYS A 466 19.94 -30.53 -34.19
CA LYS A 466 18.73 -31.35 -34.05
C LYS A 466 18.22 -31.91 -35.38
N SER A 467 18.27 -31.17 -36.49
CA SER A 467 17.88 -31.71 -37.81
C SER A 467 18.78 -32.88 -38.17
N ARG A 468 20.12 -32.70 -38.09
CA ARG A 468 21.10 -33.78 -38.33
C ARG A 468 20.92 -34.97 -37.39
N GLN A 469 20.53 -34.75 -36.13
CA GLN A 469 20.22 -35.84 -35.19
C GLN A 469 18.92 -36.57 -35.56
N LEU A 470 17.89 -35.87 -36.05
CA LEU A 470 16.63 -36.46 -36.51
C LEU A 470 16.78 -37.16 -37.86
N GLU A 471 17.57 -36.60 -38.78
CA GLU A 471 18.00 -37.23 -40.04
C GLU A 471 18.76 -38.53 -39.74
N HIS A 472 19.73 -38.50 -38.82
CA HIS A 472 20.45 -39.70 -38.40
C HIS A 472 19.50 -40.76 -37.81
N LYS A 473 18.61 -40.39 -36.88
CA LYS A 473 17.58 -41.30 -36.33
C LYS A 473 16.64 -41.83 -37.41
N LEU A 474 16.27 -41.03 -38.41
CA LEU A 474 15.49 -41.48 -39.56
C LEU A 474 16.30 -42.47 -40.42
N THR A 475 17.62 -42.32 -40.55
CA THR A 475 18.45 -43.32 -41.25
C THR A 475 18.62 -44.61 -40.46
N THR A 476 18.79 -44.58 -39.13
CA THR A 476 18.88 -45.82 -38.33
C THR A 476 17.53 -46.53 -38.30
N LEU A 477 16.42 -45.83 -38.02
CA LEU A 477 15.08 -46.42 -38.02
C LEU A 477 14.69 -46.97 -39.41
N ARG A 478 15.20 -46.41 -40.51
CA ARG A 478 15.02 -46.97 -41.87
C ARG A 478 15.87 -48.22 -42.10
N LEU A 479 17.07 -48.31 -41.52
CA LEU A 479 17.91 -49.50 -41.56
C LEU A 479 17.31 -50.62 -40.70
N GLU A 480 16.98 -50.33 -39.44
CA GLU A 480 16.29 -51.24 -38.51
C GLU A 480 14.98 -51.79 -39.11
N LEU A 481 14.21 -50.95 -39.82
CA LEU A 481 12.98 -51.36 -40.52
C LEU A 481 13.25 -52.17 -41.80
N ALA A 482 14.40 -52.00 -42.45
CA ALA A 482 14.82 -52.84 -43.57
C ALA A 482 15.34 -54.21 -43.09
N GLU A 483 16.09 -54.23 -41.99
CA GLU A 483 16.57 -55.45 -41.32
C GLU A 483 15.38 -56.27 -40.80
N ALA A 484 14.45 -55.67 -40.05
CA ALA A 484 13.24 -56.35 -39.58
C ALA A 484 12.32 -56.84 -40.72
N ARG A 485 12.31 -56.17 -41.88
CA ARG A 485 11.64 -56.69 -43.09
C ARG A 485 12.37 -57.88 -43.69
N GLY A 486 13.71 -57.84 -43.76
CA GLY A 486 14.52 -58.99 -44.17
C GLY A 486 14.32 -60.21 -43.26
N GLU A 487 14.22 -60.01 -41.94
CA GLU A 487 13.89 -61.07 -40.99
C GLU A 487 12.45 -61.60 -41.16
N ALA A 488 11.48 -60.73 -41.46
CA ALA A 488 10.11 -61.13 -41.78
C ALA A 488 10.03 -61.94 -43.09
N GLU A 489 10.71 -61.49 -44.14
CA GLU A 489 10.80 -62.22 -45.42
C GLU A 489 11.53 -63.56 -45.26
N ALA A 490 12.64 -63.60 -44.51
CA ALA A 490 13.39 -64.82 -44.23
C ALA A 490 12.67 -65.79 -43.27
N SER A 491 11.71 -65.33 -42.45
CA SER A 491 10.85 -66.21 -41.66
C SER A 491 9.63 -66.68 -42.45
N ALA A 492 9.06 -65.85 -43.32
CA ALA A 492 8.02 -66.26 -44.27
C ALA A 492 8.54 -67.29 -45.28
N GLY A 493 9.76 -67.14 -45.78
CA GLY A 493 10.43 -68.13 -46.64
C GLY A 493 10.54 -69.50 -45.96
N ARG A 494 11.05 -69.54 -44.73
CA ARG A 494 11.14 -70.77 -43.92
C ARG A 494 9.77 -71.37 -43.61
N ALA A 495 8.73 -70.56 -43.43
CA ALA A 495 7.36 -71.06 -43.27
C ALA A 495 6.87 -71.76 -44.56
N ALA A 496 7.09 -71.16 -45.73
CA ALA A 496 6.73 -71.76 -47.01
C ALA A 496 7.55 -73.04 -47.33
N GLU A 497 8.82 -73.10 -46.94
CA GLU A 497 9.65 -74.31 -47.01
C GLU A 497 9.06 -75.43 -46.14
N LEU A 498 8.74 -75.15 -44.87
CA LEU A 498 8.12 -76.11 -43.96
C LEU A 498 6.70 -76.53 -44.39
N GLU A 499 5.91 -75.64 -44.98
CA GLU A 499 4.61 -75.98 -45.58
C GLU A 499 4.77 -76.92 -46.79
N ALA A 500 5.79 -76.70 -47.63
CA ALA A 500 6.11 -77.58 -48.75
C ALA A 500 6.66 -78.94 -48.30
N GLU A 501 7.47 -79.01 -47.24
CA GLU A 501 7.89 -80.27 -46.62
C GLU A 501 6.71 -81.02 -45.99
N LEU A 502 5.82 -80.31 -45.28
CA LEU A 502 4.62 -80.89 -44.67
C LEU A 502 3.64 -81.42 -45.72
N GLU A 503 3.52 -80.75 -46.87
CA GLU A 503 2.71 -81.23 -47.99
C GLU A 503 3.35 -82.44 -48.70
N GLN A 504 4.68 -82.48 -48.85
CA GLN A 504 5.39 -83.69 -49.27
C GLN A 504 5.20 -84.85 -48.29
N GLN A 505 5.23 -84.60 -46.99
CA GLN A 505 4.96 -85.60 -45.95
C GLN A 505 3.52 -86.12 -46.02
N LYS A 506 2.51 -85.27 -46.19
CA LYS A 506 1.13 -85.71 -46.44
C LYS A 506 1.01 -86.58 -47.68
N GLN A 507 1.67 -86.20 -48.79
CA GLN A 507 1.62 -86.98 -50.04
C GLN A 507 2.35 -88.32 -49.90
N LEU A 508 3.41 -88.39 -49.08
CA LEU A 508 4.05 -89.66 -48.70
C LEU A 508 3.13 -90.51 -47.82
N VAL A 509 2.50 -89.92 -46.80
CA VAL A 509 1.53 -90.61 -45.92
C VAL A 509 0.35 -91.13 -46.73
N ALA A 510 -0.26 -90.33 -47.60
CA ALA A 510 -1.37 -90.77 -48.45
C ALA A 510 -0.99 -91.91 -49.40
N ARG A 511 0.24 -91.93 -49.92
CA ARG A 511 0.77 -93.08 -50.69
C ARG A 511 1.00 -94.30 -49.81
N LEU A 512 1.53 -94.13 -48.61
CA LEU A 512 1.71 -95.23 -47.66
C LEU A 512 0.35 -95.78 -47.17
N GLU A 513 -0.68 -94.94 -47.06
CA GLU A 513 -2.06 -95.34 -46.80
C GLU A 513 -2.67 -96.09 -47.99
N GLU A 514 -2.43 -95.64 -49.24
CA GLU A 514 -2.84 -96.35 -50.46
C GLU A 514 -2.10 -97.70 -50.60
N ASP A 515 -0.78 -97.74 -50.36
CA ASP A 515 0.04 -98.97 -50.35
C ASP A 515 -0.39 -99.92 -49.22
N LEU A 516 -0.76 -99.40 -48.03
CA LEU A 516 -1.30 -100.22 -46.93
C LEU A 516 -2.70 -100.74 -47.24
N LEU A 517 -3.59 -99.95 -47.84
CA LEU A 517 -4.90 -100.40 -48.30
C LEU A 517 -4.78 -101.42 -49.44
N ALA A 518 -3.78 -101.27 -50.32
CA ALA A 518 -3.44 -102.26 -51.34
C ALA A 518 -2.84 -103.53 -50.73
N ALA A 519 -2.02 -103.42 -49.68
CA ALA A 519 -1.47 -104.55 -48.94
C ALA A 519 -2.54 -105.28 -48.11
N GLU A 520 -3.48 -104.58 -47.47
CA GLU A 520 -4.66 -105.16 -46.83
C GLU A 520 -5.64 -105.74 -47.86
N GLY A 521 -5.78 -105.12 -49.03
CA GLY A 521 -6.51 -105.69 -50.18
C GLY A 521 -5.88 -106.99 -50.68
N ALA A 522 -4.55 -107.04 -50.77
CA ALA A 522 -3.80 -108.24 -51.14
C ALA A 522 -3.82 -109.30 -50.02
N ALA A 523 -3.75 -108.91 -48.74
CA ALA A 523 -3.80 -109.80 -47.60
C ALA A 523 -5.22 -110.36 -47.36
N SER A 524 -6.27 -109.57 -47.58
CA SER A 524 -7.66 -110.03 -47.55
C SER A 524 -8.00 -110.86 -48.78
N SER A 525 -7.42 -110.58 -49.96
CA SER A 525 -7.46 -111.48 -51.12
C SER A 525 -6.76 -112.82 -50.83
N ALA A 526 -5.58 -112.79 -50.20
CA ALA A 526 -4.85 -113.98 -49.79
C ALA A 526 -5.57 -114.77 -48.68
N ALA A 527 -6.25 -114.10 -47.74
CA ALA A 527 -7.08 -114.72 -46.72
C ALA A 527 -8.39 -115.29 -47.30
N ALA A 528 -8.98 -114.65 -48.31
CA ALA A 528 -10.11 -115.20 -49.07
C ALA A 528 -9.70 -116.43 -49.91
N ALA A 529 -8.44 -116.49 -50.35
CA ALA A 529 -7.83 -117.68 -50.96
C ALA A 529 -7.24 -118.69 -49.95
N GLY A 530 -7.22 -118.35 -48.65
CA GLY A 530 -6.49 -119.04 -47.59
C GLY A 530 -7.25 -119.02 -46.25
N GLY A 531 -8.50 -119.45 -46.27
CA GLY A 531 -9.42 -119.31 -45.14
C GLY A 531 -9.18 -120.30 -43.99
N GLY A 532 -9.30 -119.81 -42.75
CA GLY A 532 -9.49 -120.63 -41.55
C GLY A 532 -8.51 -120.35 -40.41
N GLY A 533 -9.00 -119.77 -39.31
CA GLY A 533 -8.23 -119.59 -38.07
C GLY A 533 -8.81 -118.51 -37.16
N ALA A 534 -9.65 -118.90 -36.20
CA ALA A 534 -10.16 -117.99 -35.17
C ALA A 534 -9.29 -118.05 -33.90
N GLY A 535 -9.10 -116.92 -33.22
CA GLY A 535 -8.36 -116.87 -31.95
C GLY A 535 -8.35 -115.48 -31.32
N SER A 536 -9.20 -115.26 -30.31
CA SER A 536 -9.11 -114.08 -29.43
C SER A 536 -7.96 -114.25 -28.44
N GLY A 537 -7.20 -113.19 -28.19
CA GLY A 537 -6.09 -113.18 -27.23
C GLY A 537 -5.74 -111.76 -26.79
N ASP A 538 -6.05 -111.43 -25.54
CA ASP A 538 -5.76 -110.14 -24.90
C ASP A 538 -4.28 -110.05 -24.43
N ALA A 539 -3.88 -108.85 -24.02
CA ALA A 539 -2.53 -108.41 -23.68
C ALA A 539 -1.70 -109.37 -22.78
N LEU A 540 -0.35 -109.31 -22.95
CA LEU A 540 0.57 -109.04 -21.83
C LEU A 540 2.03 -108.71 -22.24
N ALA A 541 2.60 -107.80 -21.45
CA ALA A 541 4.01 -107.57 -21.10
C ALA A 541 5.18 -108.13 -21.95
N GLY A 542 6.02 -107.20 -22.44
CA GLY A 542 7.46 -107.11 -22.13
C GLY A 542 8.39 -108.31 -22.39
N GLY A 543 9.16 -108.26 -23.47
CA GLY A 543 10.26 -109.20 -23.75
C GLY A 543 11.44 -108.53 -24.48
N ASN A 544 12.48 -108.13 -23.73
CA ASN A 544 13.64 -107.42 -24.26
C ASN A 544 14.72 -108.34 -24.86
N GLY A 545 14.98 -108.19 -26.16
CA GLY A 545 16.31 -108.23 -26.77
C GLY A 545 16.99 -109.60 -27.03
N GLY A 546 17.70 -109.70 -28.15
CA GLY A 546 18.60 -110.83 -28.43
C GLY A 546 18.92 -111.09 -29.91
N GLY A 547 19.57 -110.14 -30.62
CA GLY A 547 19.72 -110.26 -32.08
C GLY A 547 20.80 -109.43 -32.79
N ALA A 548 21.94 -109.14 -32.14
CA ALA A 548 23.08 -108.36 -32.65
C ALA A 548 22.80 -106.86 -32.97
N ALA A 549 23.76 -105.95 -32.91
CA ALA A 549 25.17 -106.04 -32.50
C ALA A 549 25.49 -104.98 -31.43
N GLY A 550 26.50 -105.22 -30.59
CA GLY A 550 26.95 -104.28 -29.56
C GLY A 550 28.31 -103.64 -29.88
N GLY A 551 28.66 -102.48 -29.31
CA GLY A 551 27.79 -101.63 -28.48
C GLY A 551 28.54 -100.53 -27.71
N GLU A 552 27.89 -99.37 -27.54
CA GLU A 552 28.41 -98.19 -26.82
C GLU A 552 27.38 -97.60 -25.82
N GLY A 553 26.29 -98.33 -25.53
CA GLY A 553 25.01 -97.77 -25.04
C GLY A 553 24.92 -97.30 -23.57
N GLU A 554 25.90 -97.55 -22.70
CA GLU A 554 25.84 -97.06 -21.30
C GLU A 554 26.06 -95.54 -21.21
N GLY A 555 26.84 -94.96 -22.14
CA GLY A 555 27.04 -93.51 -22.25
C GLY A 555 25.78 -92.78 -22.72
N GLU A 556 24.99 -93.39 -23.62
CA GLU A 556 23.80 -92.75 -24.19
C GLU A 556 22.64 -92.69 -23.19
N GLN A 557 22.35 -93.78 -22.45
CA GLN A 557 21.29 -93.74 -21.44
C GLN A 557 21.62 -92.76 -20.30
N THR A 558 22.88 -92.68 -19.87
CA THR A 558 23.30 -91.70 -18.87
C THR A 558 23.27 -90.27 -19.41
N MET A 559 23.65 -90.04 -20.69
CA MET A 559 23.51 -88.73 -21.34
C MET A 559 22.04 -88.31 -21.48
N VAL A 560 21.14 -89.19 -21.91
CA VAL A 560 19.70 -88.91 -22.04
C VAL A 560 19.06 -88.63 -20.67
N ALA A 561 19.43 -89.36 -19.63
CA ALA A 561 19.00 -89.07 -18.26
C ALA A 561 19.50 -87.70 -17.77
N VAL A 562 20.76 -87.35 -18.07
CA VAL A 562 21.31 -86.02 -17.76
C VAL A 562 20.57 -84.93 -18.55
N LEU A 563 20.33 -85.09 -19.85
CA LEU A 563 19.60 -84.13 -20.68
C LEU A 563 18.15 -83.95 -20.21
N CYS A 564 17.48 -85.01 -19.75
CA CYS A 564 16.15 -84.88 -19.13
C CYS A 564 16.22 -84.11 -17.81
N SER A 565 17.20 -84.40 -16.94
CA SER A 565 17.40 -83.64 -15.70
C SER A 565 17.73 -82.15 -15.96
N GLN A 566 18.44 -81.85 -17.05
CA GLN A 566 18.73 -80.48 -17.49
C GLN A 566 17.46 -79.81 -18.01
N ARG A 567 16.73 -80.44 -18.94
CA ARG A 567 15.43 -79.97 -19.46
C ARG A 567 14.45 -79.66 -18.34
N ASP A 568 14.35 -80.54 -17.34
CA ASP A 568 13.39 -80.37 -16.25
C ASP A 568 13.86 -79.34 -15.21
N ARG A 569 15.17 -79.13 -15.03
CA ARG A 569 15.73 -77.95 -14.34
C ARG A 569 15.49 -76.64 -15.10
N PHE A 570 15.57 -76.65 -16.43
CA PHE A 570 15.22 -75.48 -17.25
C PHE A 570 13.73 -75.18 -17.17
N ARG A 571 12.85 -76.18 -17.21
CA ARG A 571 11.40 -76.00 -16.96
C ARG A 571 11.11 -75.43 -15.58
N ALA A 572 11.75 -75.94 -14.53
CA ALA A 572 11.60 -75.40 -13.17
C ALA A 572 12.02 -73.92 -13.10
N ARG A 573 13.15 -73.55 -13.72
CA ARG A 573 13.59 -72.14 -13.82
C ARG A 573 12.67 -71.26 -14.65
N VAL A 574 12.09 -71.78 -15.73
CA VAL A 574 11.09 -71.05 -16.51
C VAL A 574 9.84 -70.79 -15.67
N GLN A 575 9.33 -71.78 -14.95
CA GLN A 575 8.18 -71.63 -14.04
C GLN A 575 8.47 -70.66 -12.88
N GLU A 576 9.69 -70.66 -12.34
CA GLU A 576 10.15 -69.71 -11.32
C GLU A 576 10.19 -68.27 -11.87
N VAL A 577 10.73 -68.06 -13.08
CA VAL A 577 10.75 -66.76 -13.77
C VAL A 577 9.34 -66.28 -14.16
N GLU A 578 8.48 -67.17 -14.66
CA GLU A 578 7.07 -66.89 -14.94
C GLU A 578 6.32 -66.48 -13.66
N GLY A 579 6.59 -67.15 -12.54
CA GLY A 579 6.09 -66.78 -11.22
C GLY A 579 6.54 -65.38 -10.77
N HIS A 580 7.83 -65.06 -10.93
CA HIS A 580 8.35 -63.72 -10.64
C HIS A 580 7.75 -62.63 -11.54
N LEU A 581 7.58 -62.89 -12.84
CA LEU A 581 6.91 -61.99 -13.78
C LEU A 581 5.43 -61.78 -13.42
N ALA A 582 4.72 -62.84 -13.00
CA ALA A 582 3.34 -62.75 -12.54
C ALA A 582 3.22 -61.92 -11.24
N ALA A 583 4.15 -62.08 -10.30
CA ALA A 583 4.20 -61.29 -9.07
C ALA A 583 4.46 -59.81 -9.36
N LEU A 584 5.49 -59.48 -10.14
CA LEU A 584 5.80 -58.11 -10.56
C LEU A 584 4.63 -57.47 -11.33
N ALA A 585 3.90 -58.24 -12.14
CA ALA A 585 2.70 -57.76 -12.83
C ALA A 585 1.53 -57.47 -11.89
N GLN A 586 1.43 -58.14 -10.72
CA GLN A 586 0.45 -57.81 -9.68
C GLN A 586 0.88 -56.56 -8.89
N GLU A 587 2.16 -56.46 -8.51
CA GLU A 587 2.69 -55.26 -7.83
C GLU A 587 2.54 -54.00 -8.68
N LEU A 588 2.84 -54.08 -9.99
CA LEU A 588 2.68 -52.97 -10.92
C LEU A 588 1.21 -52.58 -11.12
N LYS A 589 0.27 -53.55 -11.10
CA LYS A 589 -1.18 -53.27 -11.07
C LYS A 589 -1.58 -52.57 -9.78
N LYS A 590 -1.08 -53.00 -8.62
CA LYS A 590 -1.35 -52.37 -7.33
C LYS A 590 -0.82 -50.93 -7.29
N ALA A 591 0.44 -50.72 -7.66
CA ALA A 591 1.05 -49.39 -7.71
C ALA A 591 0.33 -48.43 -8.68
N ARG A 592 -0.27 -48.95 -9.77
CA ARG A 592 -1.15 -48.16 -10.64
C ARG A 592 -2.47 -47.78 -9.95
N LEU A 593 -3.11 -48.71 -9.23
CA LEU A 593 -4.32 -48.42 -8.45
C LEU A 593 -4.06 -47.42 -7.33
N ASP A 594 -2.99 -47.61 -6.56
CA ASP A 594 -2.56 -46.71 -5.49
C ASP A 594 -2.28 -45.30 -6.03
N ARG A 595 -1.64 -45.18 -7.21
CA ARG A 595 -1.41 -43.89 -7.89
C ARG A 595 -2.69 -43.24 -8.44
N VAL A 596 -3.67 -44.03 -8.91
CA VAL A 596 -4.98 -43.51 -9.33
C VAL A 596 -5.77 -43.01 -8.12
N LEU A 597 -5.78 -43.74 -7.01
CA LEU A 597 -6.38 -43.32 -5.75
C LEU A 597 -5.73 -42.03 -5.22
N ALA A 598 -4.40 -41.92 -5.25
CA ALA A 598 -3.70 -40.71 -4.86
C ALA A 598 -4.07 -39.49 -5.71
N MET A 599 -4.20 -39.64 -7.04
CA MET A 599 -4.72 -38.55 -7.89
C MET A 599 -6.19 -38.23 -7.63
N PHE A 600 -7.01 -39.21 -7.21
CA PHE A 600 -8.41 -38.99 -6.89
C PHE A 600 -8.60 -38.21 -5.57
N PHE A 601 -7.76 -38.48 -4.57
CA PHE A 601 -7.72 -37.68 -3.33
C PHE A 601 -7.19 -36.26 -3.58
N LEU A 602 -6.13 -36.09 -4.38
CA LEU A 602 -5.62 -34.77 -4.80
C LEU A 602 -6.55 -33.98 -5.76
N PHE A 603 -7.75 -34.49 -6.03
CA PHE A 603 -8.82 -33.83 -6.78
C PHE A 603 -10.07 -33.58 -5.90
N LEU A 604 -9.99 -33.89 -4.60
CA LEU A 604 -11.05 -33.75 -3.61
C LEU A 604 -10.68 -32.86 -2.42
N GLU A 605 -9.43 -32.36 -2.39
CA GLU A 605 -8.97 -31.19 -1.62
C GLU A 605 -8.91 -29.95 -2.54
#